data_AF-A0A015LXM7-F1
#
_entry.id   AF-A0A015LXM7-F1
#
_cell.length_a   1.000
_cell.length_b   1.000
_cell.length_c   1.000
_cell.angle_alpha   90.00
_cell.angle_beta   90.00
_cell.angle_gamma   90.00
#
_symmetry.space_group_name_H-M   'P 1'
#
loop_
_entity.id
_entity.type
_entity.pdbx_description
1 polymer ?
#
loop_
_entity_poly.entity_id
_entity_poly.type
_entity_poly.pdbx_seq_one_letter_code
_entity_poly.pdbx_strand_id
1 'polypeptide(L)'
;MSYICDVWGPIQPNNPEKEEIEEEPLPTITHNEVIECYDKVILYLQCQENNYGSNDKEIKFIKKFKKEALREYFCSTKQINLDNFVNVIK
;
A
#
# COMPACT_ATOMS: atom_id res chain seq x y z
N MET A 1 -2.93 14.31 55.99
CA MET A 1 -3.35 15.72 56.09
C MET A 1 -2.12 16.56 55.76
N SER A 2 -2.05 17.46 54.78
CA SER A 2 -3.05 18.33 54.18
C SER A 2 -2.71 18.58 52.70
N TYR A 3 -3.73 18.68 51.86
CA TYR A 3 -3.64 19.10 50.45
C TYR A 3 -3.94 20.61 50.31
N ILE A 4 -3.42 21.19 49.23
CA ILE A 4 -3.82 22.41 48.49
C ILE A 4 -3.37 23.78 49.02
N CYS A 5 -2.61 24.50 48.17
CA CYS A 5 -2.81 25.89 47.72
C CYS A 5 -2.04 26.02 46.39
N ASP A 6 -2.71 25.93 45.24
CA ASP A 6 -3.22 27.06 44.45
C ASP A 6 -2.16 27.71 43.55
N VAL A 7 -2.09 27.23 42.31
CA VAL A 7 -1.65 28.05 41.16
C VAL A 7 -2.71 27.89 40.07
N TRP A 8 -3.81 28.62 40.20
CA TRP A 8 -4.70 28.93 39.08
C TRP A 8 -4.09 30.10 38.30
N GLY A 9 -3.18 29.78 37.37
CA GLY A 9 -2.94 30.63 36.21
C GLY A 9 -3.99 30.33 35.14
N PRO A 10 -4.38 31.31 34.29
CA PRO A 10 -5.32 31.06 33.21
C PRO A 10 -4.73 29.99 32.27
N ILE A 11 -5.40 28.84 32.18
CA ILE A 11 -5.15 27.87 31.12
C ILE A 11 -5.67 28.54 29.85
N GLN A 12 -4.75 29.09 29.05
CA GLN A 12 -5.07 29.43 27.67
C GLN A 12 -5.66 28.18 27.02
N PRO A 13 -6.75 28.27 26.24
CA PRO A 13 -7.09 27.18 25.35
C PRO A 13 -5.90 27.06 24.40
N ASN A 14 -5.04 26.08 24.66
CA ASN A 14 -4.05 25.66 23.68
C ASN A 14 -4.86 25.35 22.43
N ASN A 15 -4.72 26.20 21.42
CA ASN A 15 -5.19 25.92 20.10
C ASN A 15 -4.71 24.49 19.80
N PRO A 16 -5.58 23.52 19.53
CA PRO A 16 -5.13 22.36 18.80
C PRO A 16 -4.87 22.90 17.39
N GLU A 17 -3.73 23.56 17.21
CA GLU A 17 -3.01 23.37 15.96
C GLU A 17 -2.94 21.85 15.86
N LYS A 18 -3.79 21.30 15.00
CA LYS A 18 -3.58 19.96 14.48
C LYS A 18 -2.11 19.98 14.10
N GLU A 19 -1.26 19.33 14.89
CA GLU A 19 -0.10 18.67 14.33
C GLU A 19 -0.71 17.71 13.30
N GLU A 20 -0.92 18.21 12.08
CA GLU A 20 -0.92 17.38 10.89
C GLU A 20 0.44 16.70 10.97
N ILE A 21 0.43 15.49 11.51
CA ILE A 21 1.51 14.54 11.33
C ILE A 21 1.61 14.47 9.81
N GLU A 22 2.62 15.13 9.25
CA GLU A 22 2.94 15.08 7.84
C GLU A 22 3.35 13.63 7.59
N GLU A 23 2.34 12.78 7.31
CA GLU A 23 2.57 11.38 7.01
C GLU A 23 3.41 11.37 5.74
N GLU A 24 4.69 11.00 5.89
CA GLU A 24 5.59 10.84 4.75
C GLU A 24 4.88 9.93 3.74
N PRO A 25 4.70 10.39 2.48
CA PRO A 25 3.98 9.61 1.50
C PRO A 25 4.69 8.28 1.34
N LEU A 26 3.93 7.19 1.48
CA LEU A 26 4.48 5.86 1.28
C LEU A 26 5.20 5.80 -0.07
N PRO A 27 6.34 5.10 -0.14
CA PRO A 27 7.08 4.97 -1.39
C PRO A 27 6.14 4.47 -2.48
N THR A 28 6.11 5.20 -3.59
CA THR A 28 5.27 4.85 -4.72
C THR A 28 5.80 3.57 -5.34
N ILE A 29 4.99 2.51 -5.34
CA ILE A 29 5.32 1.25 -5.98
C ILE A 29 4.77 1.24 -7.42
N THR A 30 5.60 0.83 -8.37
CA THR A 30 5.21 0.67 -9.76
C THR A 30 4.49 -0.67 -9.99
N HIS A 31 3.67 -0.75 -11.04
CA HIS A 31 2.99 -2.00 -11.40
C HIS A 31 3.96 -3.16 -11.66
N ASN A 32 5.12 -2.88 -12.25
CA ASN A 32 6.14 -3.90 -12.50
C ASN A 32 6.71 -4.46 -11.19
N GLU A 33 7.01 -3.60 -10.21
CA GLU A 33 7.47 -4.02 -8.89
C GLU A 33 6.44 -4.88 -8.16
N VAL A 34 5.14 -4.56 -8.28
CA VAL A 34 4.06 -5.40 -7.74
C VAL A 34 4.05 -6.79 -8.38
N ILE A 35 4.21 -6.88 -9.70
CA ILE A 35 4.26 -8.16 -10.42
C ILE A 35 5.47 -8.98 -9.98
N GLU A 36 6.64 -8.35 -9.85
CA GLU A 36 7.86 -9.00 -9.35
C GLU A 36 7.72 -9.48 -7.90
N CYS A 37 7.04 -8.71 -7.04
CA CYS A 37 6.75 -9.12 -5.67
C CYS A 37 5.93 -10.41 -5.63
N TYR A 38 4.91 -10.56 -6.49
CA TYR A 38 4.18 -11.82 -6.58
C TYR A 38 5.06 -13.00 -6.98
N ASP A 39 6.00 -12.81 -7.91
CA ASP A 39 6.95 -13.86 -8.30
C ASP A 39 7.87 -14.28 -7.15
N LYS A 40 8.38 -13.30 -6.38
CA LYS A 40 9.20 -13.56 -5.20
C LYS A 40 8.44 -14.35 -4.14
N VAL A 41 7.17 -14.00 -3.87
CA VAL A 41 6.35 -14.73 -2.89
C VAL A 41 6.05 -16.15 -3.36
N ILE A 42 5.73 -16.35 -4.65
CA ILE A 42 5.52 -17.70 -5.20
C ILE A 42 6.78 -18.54 -5.03
N LEU A 43 7.95 -18.00 -5.39
CA LEU A 43 9.23 -18.70 -5.26
C LEU A 43 9.52 -19.06 -3.79
N TYR A 44 9.30 -18.12 -2.88
CA TYR A 44 9.47 -18.34 -1.44
C TYR A 44 8.59 -19.49 -0.93
N LEU A 45 7.31 -19.51 -1.32
CA LEU A 45 6.37 -20.56 -0.90
C LEU A 45 6.71 -21.93 -1.50
N GLN A 46 7.25 -21.96 -2.72
CA GLN A 46 7.74 -23.20 -3.34
C GLN A 46 8.99 -23.72 -2.62
N CYS A 47 9.90 -22.84 -2.19
CA CYS A 47 11.07 -23.24 -1.41
C CYS A 47 10.73 -23.76 0.00
N GLN A 48 9.65 -23.24 0.60
CA GLN A 48 9.15 -23.65 1.92
C GLN A 48 8.57 -25.07 1.94
N GLU A 49 8.20 -25.63 0.78
CA GLU A 49 7.51 -26.92 0.68
C GLU A 49 8.30 -28.09 1.28
N ASN A 50 9.64 -27.98 1.27
CA ASN A 50 10.52 -28.97 1.90
C ASN A 50 10.47 -28.97 3.45
N ASN A 51 9.98 -27.90 4.09
CA ASN A 51 10.06 -27.71 5.55
C ASN A 51 8.70 -27.73 6.27
N TYR A 52 7.60 -27.29 5.64
CA TYR A 52 6.32 -27.04 6.35
C TYR A 52 5.06 -27.64 5.71
N GLY A 53 5.22 -28.52 4.71
CA GLY A 53 4.12 -29.09 3.94
C GLY A 53 3.77 -28.28 2.70
N SER A 54 2.80 -28.76 1.92
CA SER A 54 2.49 -28.18 0.61
C SER A 54 1.74 -26.84 0.70
N ASN A 55 2.31 -25.80 0.09
CA ASN A 55 1.74 -24.45 -0.03
C ASN A 55 0.89 -24.28 -1.31
N ASP A 56 0.41 -25.38 -1.90
CA ASP A 56 -0.26 -25.38 -3.20
C ASP A 56 -1.48 -24.45 -3.26
N LYS A 57 -2.25 -24.36 -2.17
CA LYS A 57 -3.44 -23.51 -2.10
C LYS A 57 -3.06 -22.03 -2.11
N GLU A 58 -2.10 -21.64 -1.28
CA GLU A 58 -1.57 -20.28 -1.17
C GLU A 58 -0.97 -19.84 -2.51
N ILE A 59 -0.13 -20.70 -3.11
CA ILE A 59 0.46 -20.45 -4.43
C ILE A 59 -0.63 -20.27 -5.49
N LYS A 60 -1.70 -21.08 -5.46
CA LYS A 60 -2.84 -20.93 -6.38
C LYS A 60 -3.56 -19.59 -6.21
N PHE A 61 -3.76 -19.14 -4.97
CA PHE A 61 -4.37 -17.83 -4.70
C PHE A 61 -3.47 -16.69 -5.18
N ILE A 62 -2.18 -16.74 -4.89
CA ILE A 62 -1.23 -15.70 -5.30
C ILE A 62 -1.13 -15.61 -6.83
N LYS A 63 -1.09 -16.75 -7.52
CA LYS A 63 -1.13 -16.77 -9.00
C LYS A 63 -2.39 -16.11 -9.56
N LYS A 64 -3.54 -16.28 -8.88
CA LYS A 64 -4.78 -15.58 -9.27
C LYS A 64 -4.61 -14.07 -9.10
N PHE A 65 -4.12 -13.60 -7.96
CA PHE A 65 -3.88 -12.17 -7.74
C PHE A 65 -2.90 -11.56 -8.74
N LYS A 66 -1.79 -12.26 -9.05
CA LYS A 66 -0.86 -11.83 -10.10
C LYS A 66 -1.55 -11.64 -11.45
N LYS A 67 -2.43 -12.57 -11.84
CA LYS A 67 -3.19 -12.48 -13.09
C LYS A 67 -4.15 -11.28 -13.11
N GLU A 68 -4.80 -11.01 -11.98
CA GLU A 68 -5.68 -9.85 -11.83
C GLU A 68 -4.88 -8.54 -11.96
N ALA A 69 -3.74 -8.42 -11.27
CA ALA A 69 -2.86 -7.25 -11.33
C ALA A 69 -2.33 -7.00 -12.76
N LEU A 70 -1.97 -8.08 -13.48
CA LEU A 70 -1.56 -7.99 -14.89
C LEU A 70 -2.69 -7.48 -15.79
N ARG A 71 -3.93 -7.92 -15.55
CA ARG A 71 -5.09 -7.46 -16.32
C ARG A 71 -5.34 -5.97 -16.07
N GLU A 72 -5.33 -5.54 -14.82
CA GLU A 72 -5.51 -4.13 -14.49
C GLU A 72 -4.42 -3.26 -15.10
N TYR A 73 -3.15 -3.66 -14.97
CA TYR A 73 -2.03 -2.94 -15.57
C TYR A 73 -2.20 -2.79 -17.10
N PHE A 74 -2.59 -3.87 -17.77
CA PHE A 74 -2.83 -3.85 -19.21
C PHE A 74 -4.00 -2.93 -19.60
N CYS A 75 -5.11 -2.96 -18.85
CA CYS A 75 -6.25 -2.08 -19.09
C CYS A 75 -5.89 -0.60 -18.87
N SER A 76 -5.20 -0.28 -17.77
CA SER A 76 -4.74 1.09 -17.49
C SER A 76 -3.79 1.61 -18.57
N THR A 77 -2.87 0.78 -19.05
CA THR A 77 -1.94 1.16 -20.12
C THR A 77 -2.65 1.44 -21.44
N LYS A 78 -3.70 0.67 -21.75
CA LYS A 78 -4.57 0.91 -22.92
C LYS A 78 -5.38 2.19 -22.79
N GLN A 79 -5.95 2.43 -21.60
CA GLN A 79 -6.69 3.65 -21.28
C GLN A 79 -5.81 4.89 -21.55
N ILE A 80 -4.59 4.90 -20.99
CA ILE A 80 -3.61 5.99 -21.18
C ILE A 80 -3.30 6.22 -22.66
N ASN A 81 -3.13 5.14 -23.45
CA ASN A 81 -2.85 5.27 -24.88
C ASN A 81 -4.02 5.89 -25.66
N LEU A 82 -5.26 5.49 -25.36
CA LEU A 82 -6.45 6.03 -26.00
C LEU A 82 -6.68 7.50 -25.63
N ASP A 83 -6.53 7.85 -24.36
CA ASP A 83 -6.70 9.22 -23.87
C ASP A 83 -5.66 10.16 -24.52
N ASN A 84 -4.41 9.70 -24.66
CA ASN A 84 -3.37 10.43 -25.39
C ASN A 84 -3.74 10.63 -26.87
N PHE A 85 -4.26 9.61 -27.54
CA PHE A 85 -4.67 9.71 -28.95
C PHE A 85 -5.83 10.71 -29.15
N VAL A 86 -6.84 10.69 -28.28
CA VAL A 86 -7.97 11.63 -28.35
C VAL A 86 -7.51 13.07 -28.12
N ASN A 87 -6.55 13.28 -27.23
CA ASN A 87 -6.00 14.62 -26.96
C ASN A 87 -5.17 15.18 -28.13
N VAL A 88 -4.60 14.34 -28.99
CA VAL A 88 -3.84 14.79 -30.18
C VAL A 88 -4.75 15.26 -31.32
N ILE A 89 -5.99 14.78 -31.37
CA ILE A 89 -6.95 15.11 -32.44
C ILE A 89 -7.74 16.40 -32.13
N LYS A 90 -7.78 16.84 -30.87
CA LYS A 90 -8.39 18.12 -30.46
C LYS A 90 -7.48 19.30 -30.74
#